data_AF-A0A381TIF6-F1
#
_entry.id   AF-A0A381TIF6-F1
#
_cell.length_a   1.000
_cell.length_b   1.000
_cell.length_c   1.000
_cell.angle_alpha   90.00
_cell.angle_beta   90.00
_cell.angle_gamma   90.00
#
_symmetry.space_group_name_H-M   'P 1'
#
loop_
_entity.id
_entity.type
_entity.pdbx_description
1 polymer ?
#
loop_
_entity_poly.entity_id
_entity_poly.type
_entity_poly.pdbx_seq_one_letter_code
_entity_poly.pdbx_strand_id
1 'polypeptide(L)' 'MEQRSIDTLIESRWHKLKKNMKKKDVQSTFGSPDRVGKFAYGGELWGFSNAILRFDKNGSLKYWTKPLRN' A
#
# COMPACT_ATOMS: atom_id res chain seq x y z
N MET A 1 1.12 -13.55 -22.84
CA MET A 1 -0.33 -13.39 -22.62
C MET A 1 -0.63 -13.32 -21.12
N GLU A 2 0.19 -12.61 -20.33
CA GLU A 2 0.20 -12.71 -18.85
C GLU A 2 -0.15 -11.41 -18.11
N GLN A 3 -0.19 -10.27 -18.81
CA GLN A 3 -0.36 -8.96 -18.17
C GLN A 3 -1.74 -8.79 -17.50
N ARG A 4 -2.81 -9.32 -18.10
CA ARG A 4 -4.19 -9.14 -17.62
C ARG A 4 -4.47 -9.81 -16.26
N SER A 5 -3.78 -10.92 -15.97
CA SER A 5 -3.96 -11.67 -14.72
C SER A 5 -3.35 -10.93 -13.54
N ILE A 6 -2.21 -10.26 -13.75
CA ILE A 6 -1.50 -9.51 -12.70
C ILE A 6 -2.29 -8.24 -12.34
N ASP A 7 -2.82 -7.53 -13.35
CA ASP A 7 -3.65 -6.34 -13.14
C ASP A 7 -4.87 -6.63 -12.25
N THR A 8 -5.57 -7.73 -12.51
CA THR A 8 -6.78 -8.10 -11.75
C THR A 8 -6.44 -8.48 -10.29
N LEU A 9 -5.29 -9.14 -10.08
CA LEU A 9 -4.76 -9.51 -8.77
C LEU A 9 -4.34 -8.28 -7.96
N ILE A 10 -3.69 -7.32 -8.62
CA ILE A 10 -3.29 -6.05 -8.03
C ILE A 10 -4.55 -5.29 -7.60
N GLU A 11 -5.53 -5.08 -8.50
CA GLU A 11 -6.79 -4.39 -8.17
C GLU A 11 -7.51 -5.04 -6.98
N SER A 12 -7.61 -6.37 -6.96
CA SER A 12 -8.25 -7.12 -5.86
C SER A 12 -7.55 -6.93 -4.50
N ARG A 13 -6.23 -6.77 -4.48
CA ARG A 13 -5.47 -6.48 -3.26
C ARG A 13 -5.78 -5.07 -2.75
N TRP A 14 -5.84 -4.06 -3.63
CA TRP A 14 -6.18 -2.68 -3.27
C TRP A 14 -7.58 -2.55 -2.66
N HIS A 15 -8.55 -3.34 -3.12
CA HIS A 15 -9.89 -3.40 -2.51
C HIS A 15 -9.90 -3.94 -1.07
N LYS A 16 -8.86 -4.65 -0.64
CA LYS A 16 -8.73 -5.13 0.75
C LYS A 16 -8.17 -4.08 1.70
N LEU A 17 -7.55 -3.01 1.19
CA LEU A 17 -7.07 -1.92 2.04
C LEU A 17 -8.23 -1.21 2.71
N LYS A 18 -8.11 -1.04 4.02
CA LYS A 18 -9.07 -0.30 4.84
C LYS A 18 -8.32 0.72 5.68
N LYS A 19 -9.01 1.82 6.02
CA LYS A 19 -8.50 2.74 7.03
C LYS A 19 -8.25 1.98 8.33
N ASN A 20 -7.18 2.34 9.04
CA ASN A 20 -6.72 1.71 10.26
C ASN A 20 -6.10 0.31 10.10
N MET A 21 -5.87 -0.16 8.86
CA MET A 21 -5.12 -1.40 8.62
C MET A 21 -3.68 -1.25 9.12
N LYS A 22 -3.16 -2.26 9.84
CA LYS A 22 -1.80 -2.20 10.36
C LYS A 22 -0.79 -2.56 9.27
N LYS A 23 0.43 -2.05 9.41
CA LYS A 23 1.57 -2.35 8.52
C LYS A 23 1.73 -3.84 8.25
N LYS A 24 1.62 -4.69 9.28
CA LYS A 24 1.75 -6.16 9.16
C LYS A 24 0.72 -6.78 8.22
N ASP A 25 -0.52 -6.31 8.24
CA ASP A 25 -1.61 -6.80 7.39
C ASP A 25 -1.39 -6.36 5.95
N VAL A 26 -0.94 -5.11 5.77
CA VAL A 26 -0.52 -4.60 4.46
C VAL A 26 0.66 -5.41 3.93
N GLN A 27 1.69 -5.66 4.73
CA GLN A 27 2.85 -6.44 4.34
C GLN A 27 2.49 -7.88 3.97
N SER A 28 1.55 -8.49 4.69
CA SER A 28 1.04 -9.83 4.37
C SER A 28 0.24 -9.85 3.05
N THR A 29 -0.48 -8.76 2.75
CA THR A 29 -1.35 -8.68 1.55
C THR A 29 -0.59 -8.24 0.30
N PHE A 30 0.33 -7.27 0.43
CA PHE A 30 1.03 -6.61 -0.67
C PHE A 30 2.51 -6.98 -0.76
N GLY A 31 3.08 -7.54 0.30
CA GLY A 31 4.51 -7.77 0.41
C GLY A 31 5.25 -6.55 0.98
N SER A 32 6.57 -6.55 0.79
CA SER A 32 7.42 -5.44 1.22
C SER A 32 7.26 -4.23 0.29
N PRO A 33 7.18 -3.01 0.83
CA PRO A 33 7.18 -1.80 0.02
C PRO A 33 8.54 -1.60 -0.65
N ASP A 34 8.53 -1.04 -1.87
CA ASP A 34 9.75 -0.66 -2.60
C ASP A 34 10.50 0.48 -1.88
N ARG A 35 9.74 1.43 -1.31
CA ARG A 35 10.29 2.58 -0.59
C ARG A 35 9.54 2.81 0.71
N VAL A 36 10.28 3.11 1.78
CA VAL A 36 9.70 3.52 3.07
C VAL A 36 10.28 4.87 3.48
N GLY A 37 9.46 5.90 3.44
CA GLY A 37 9.75 7.20 4.03
C GLY A 37 9.22 7.27 5.46
N LYS A 38 10.04 7.67 6.42
CA LYS A 38 9.58 7.95 7.79
C LYS A 38 9.47 9.46 7.96
N PHE A 39 8.31 9.93 8.43
CA PHE A 39 8.12 11.34 8.75
C PHE A 39 8.67 11.61 10.16
N ALA A 40 9.29 12.79 10.35
CA ALA A 40 9.81 13.22 11.65
C ALA A 40 8.73 13.24 12.76
N TYR A 41 7.46 13.43 12.40
CA TYR A 41 6.30 13.41 13.30
C TYR A 41 5.75 12.00 13.61
N GLY A 42 6.49 10.95 13.24
CA GLY A 42 6.20 9.55 13.58
C GLY A 42 5.40 8.76 12.54
N GLY A 43 4.83 9.40 11.52
CA GLY A 43 4.14 8.71 10.43
C GLY A 43 5.10 7.99 9.48
N GLU A 44 4.56 7.10 8.64
CA GLU A 44 5.33 6.44 7.58
C GLU A 44 4.64 6.52 6.23
N LEU A 45 5.41 6.58 5.16
CA LEU A 45 4.96 6.57 3.78
C LEU A 45 5.60 5.37 3.09
N TRP A 46 4.78 4.45 2.61
CA TRP A 46 5.22 3.29 1.87
C TRP A 46 4.91 3.51 0.40
N GLY A 47 5.94 3.65 -0.41
CA GLY A 47 5.86 3.66 -1.87
C GLY A 47 5.97 2.24 -2.40
N PHE A 48 4.97 1.84 -3.17
CA PHE A 48 5.00 0.68 -4.05
C PHE A 48 5.11 1.19 -5.48
N SER A 49 5.63 0.34 -6.37
CA SER A 49 5.83 0.66 -7.79
C SER A 49 4.64 1.39 -8.45
N ASN A 50 3.40 1.03 -8.11
CA ASN A 50 2.21 1.65 -8.69
C ASN A 50 1.35 2.46 -7.71
N ALA A 51 1.69 2.58 -6.43
CA ALA A 51 0.82 3.23 -5.44
C ALA A 51 1.55 3.61 -4.15
N ILE A 52 0.96 4.50 -3.37
CA ILE A 52 1.57 5.00 -2.14
C ILE A 52 0.59 4.83 -0.98
N LEU A 53 1.07 4.30 0.14
CA LEU A 53 0.32 4.16 1.38
C LEU A 53 0.92 5.07 2.44
N ARG A 54 0.06 5.75 3.18
CA ARG A 54 0.45 6.62 4.28
C ARG A 54 -0.10 6.09 5.59
N PHE A 55 0.82 5.80 6.50
CA PHE A 55 0.57 5.36 7.85
C PHE A 55 0.69 6.53 8.82
N ASP A 56 -0.17 6.51 9.82
CA ASP A 56 -0.12 7.43 10.96
C ASP A 56 1.02 7.06 11.92
N LYS A 57 1.28 7.89 12.93
CA LYS A 57 2.31 7.64 13.95
C LYS A 57 2.09 6.34 14.73
N ASN A 58 0.85 5.88 14.78
CA ASN A 58 0.48 4.62 15.41
C ASN A 58 0.69 3.40 14.49
N GLY A 59 1.16 3.61 13.26
CA GLY A 59 1.34 2.55 12.28
C GLY A 59 0.06 2.06 11.62
N SER A 60 -0.98 2.88 11.66
CA SER A 60 -2.29 2.62 11.07
C SER A 60 -2.43 3.30 9.72
N LEU A 61 -2.92 2.58 8.72
CA LEU A 61 -3.13 3.12 7.38
C LEU A 61 -4.19 4.23 7.40
N LYS A 62 -3.77 5.45 7.08
CA LYS A 62 -4.63 6.63 7.02
C LYS A 62 -5.11 6.90 5.60
N TYR A 63 -4.20 6.74 4.63
CA TYR A 63 -4.43 7.11 3.24
C TYR A 63 -3.68 6.18 2.30
N TRP A 64 -4.21 5.96 1.11
CA TRP A 64 -3.50 5.28 0.03
C TRP A 64 -4.00 5.79 -1.32
N THR A 65 -3.10 5.80 -2.31
CA THR A 65 -3.48 6.08 -3.69
C THR A 65 -3.92 4.79 -4.39
N LYS A 66 -4.88 4.90 -5.32
CA LYS A 66 -5.23 3.78 -6.20
C LYS A 66 -4.09 3.63 -7.23
N PRO A 67 -3.72 2.39 -7.64
CA PRO A 67 -2.76 2.22 -8.70
C PRO A 67 -3.19 2.96 -9.96
N LEU A 68 -2.26 3.71 -10.56
CA LEU A 68 -2.47 4.32 -11.86
C LEU A 68 -2.56 3.18 -12.88
N ARG A 69 -3.75 2.99 -13.47
CA ARG A 69 -3.91 2.16 -14.68
C ARG A 69 -3.21 2.89 -15.81
N ASN A 70 -2.22 2.26 -16.44
CA ASN A 70 -1.63 2.73 -17.68
C ASN A 70 -1.86 1.69 -18.77
#